data_AF-A0A7K1ZVX9-F1
#
_entry.id   AF-A0A7K1ZVX9-F1
#
_cell.length_a   1.000
_cell.length_b   1.000
_cell.length_c   1.000
_cell.angle_alpha   90.00
_cell.angle_beta   90.00
_cell.angle_gamma   90.00
#
_symmetry.space_group_name_H-M   'P 1'
#
loop_
_entity.id
_entity.type
_entity.pdbx_description
1 polymer ?
#
loop_
_entity_poly.entity_id
_entity_poly.type
_entity_poly.pdbx_seq_one_letter_code
_entity_poly.pdbx_strand_id
1 'polypeptide(L)'
;MPPGGGGDARRGLLRCGAMSRDTASGTAVATAHLACARIAGVACAMIEAYEFGAAEGPHRKPWKAEYLRESVNVYDLSLPRSYQRDIAALFRRGAEVMRGLPVPVGLDEDWLIVDEYLTEASLAIALWLPSGGLEPSRAGPGRSPGIGARTPTVIRFDQLARLTTREGTERLSRAAHAVQQHLSLPTLQVLGDDEQRLLRKVASGASIVEVAAELGYSERSIYRALSKLWHKLGVTGRVQGIRKAAAEGLLD
;
A
#
# COMPACT_ATOMS: atom_id res chain seq x y z
N MET A 1 20.78 37.48 60.38
CA MET A 1 19.64 36.59 60.09
C MET A 1 19.38 36.60 58.59
N PRO A 2 19.59 35.48 57.87
CA PRO A 2 19.01 35.19 56.54
C PRO A 2 17.55 34.68 56.72
N PRO A 3 16.69 34.37 55.71
CA PRO A 3 16.91 33.84 54.33
C PRO A 3 16.11 34.61 53.24
N GLY A 4 16.08 34.32 51.94
CA GLY A 4 16.52 33.20 51.08
C GLY A 4 15.41 32.87 50.04
N GLY A 5 15.81 32.44 48.83
CA GLY A 5 14.97 31.78 47.81
C GLY A 5 14.14 32.73 46.92
N GLY A 6 14.11 32.62 45.59
CA GLY A 6 14.39 31.51 44.69
C GLY A 6 13.15 31.26 43.83
N GLY A 7 13.24 31.43 42.51
CA GLY A 7 12.09 31.21 41.62
C GLY A 7 12.37 31.52 40.16
N ASP A 8 13.36 30.85 39.56
CA ASP A 8 13.61 30.88 38.13
C ASP A 8 12.57 30.00 37.40
N ALA A 9 11.55 30.64 36.84
CA ALA A 9 10.48 30.01 36.07
C ALA A 9 10.89 29.89 34.60
N ARG A 10 11.68 28.86 34.29
CA ARG A 10 11.89 28.40 32.90
C ARG A 10 11.72 26.88 32.81
N ARG A 11 10.48 26.42 32.66
CA ARG A 11 10.17 25.05 32.19
C ARG A 11 9.45 25.09 30.85
N GLY A 12 10.24 24.83 29.81
CA GLY A 12 10.02 23.70 28.90
C GLY A 12 8.65 23.58 28.24
N LEU A 13 8.39 24.44 27.25
CA LEU A 13 7.49 24.13 26.14
C LEU A 13 8.34 23.78 24.92
N LEU A 14 8.75 22.50 24.83
CA LEU A 14 9.40 21.98 23.63
C LEU A 14 8.75 20.67 23.19
N ARG A 15 8.21 20.75 21.98
CA ARG A 15 8.05 19.71 20.96
C ARG A 15 6.98 18.63 21.19
N CYS A 16 5.78 18.94 20.72
CA CYS A 16 4.76 17.98 20.30
C CYS A 16 4.50 18.15 18.78
N GLY A 17 5.52 17.94 17.94
CA GLY A 17 5.47 18.28 16.50
C GLY A 17 6.02 17.24 15.52
N ALA A 18 6.57 16.10 15.99
CA ALA A 18 7.24 15.13 15.12
C ALA A 18 6.38 13.90 14.74
N MET A 19 5.26 13.64 15.42
CA MET A 19 4.47 12.41 15.22
C MET A 19 3.46 12.44 14.04
N SER A 20 3.35 13.55 13.31
CA SER A 20 2.32 13.72 12.27
C SER A 20 2.77 13.31 10.86
N ARG A 21 4.08 13.22 10.58
CA ARG A 21 4.58 12.92 9.22
C ARG A 21 4.67 11.41 8.93
N ASP A 22 4.97 10.58 9.91
CA ASP A 22 5.16 9.14 9.71
C ASP A 22 3.83 8.40 9.44
N THR A 23 2.73 8.85 10.03
CA THR A 23 1.39 8.28 9.80
C THR A 23 0.83 8.61 8.41
N ALA A 24 1.13 9.80 7.88
CA ALA A 24 0.76 10.20 6.53
C ALA A 24 1.50 9.36 5.48
N SER A 25 2.76 9.00 5.73
CA SER A 25 3.55 8.14 4.84
C SER A 25 3.01 6.70 4.81
N GLY A 26 2.66 6.12 5.98
CA GLY A 26 2.12 4.76 6.05
C GLY A 26 0.78 4.59 5.33
N THR A 27 -0.11 5.57 5.43
CA THR A 27 -1.42 5.52 4.73
C THR A 27 -1.28 5.69 3.22
N ALA A 28 -0.29 6.48 2.76
CA ALA A 28 0.05 6.61 1.35
C ALA A 28 0.53 5.27 0.75
N VAL A 29 1.48 4.59 1.38
CA VAL A 29 1.99 3.30 0.89
C VAL A 29 0.90 2.23 0.90
N ALA A 30 0.06 2.19 1.94
CA ALA A 30 -1.09 1.29 2.00
C ALA A 30 -2.07 1.51 0.84
N THR A 31 -2.22 2.76 0.37
CA THR A 31 -3.06 3.10 -0.79
C THR A 31 -2.49 2.52 -2.08
N ALA A 32 -1.18 2.69 -2.34
CA ALA A 32 -0.52 2.11 -3.50
C ALA A 32 -0.54 0.58 -3.46
N HIS A 33 -0.28 -0.02 -2.30
CA HIS A 33 -0.38 -1.46 -2.07
C HIS A 33 -1.78 -2.00 -2.40
N LEU A 34 -2.84 -1.35 -1.88
CA LEU A 34 -4.22 -1.75 -2.18
C LEU A 34 -4.53 -1.62 -3.66
N ALA A 35 -4.05 -0.56 -4.33
CA ALA A 35 -4.24 -0.40 -5.76
C ALA A 35 -3.59 -1.55 -6.56
N CYS A 36 -2.34 -1.91 -6.23
CA CYS A 36 -1.64 -3.04 -6.85
C CYS A 36 -2.36 -4.37 -6.62
N ALA A 37 -2.82 -4.64 -5.40
CA ALA A 37 -3.58 -5.84 -5.06
C ALA A 37 -4.85 -5.99 -5.91
N ARG A 38 -5.52 -4.87 -6.23
CA ARG A 38 -6.71 -4.89 -7.08
C ARG A 38 -6.39 -5.18 -8.53
N ILE A 39 -5.28 -4.62 -9.06
CA ILE A 39 -4.82 -4.93 -10.42
C ILE A 39 -4.53 -6.44 -10.53
N ALA A 40 -3.76 -6.97 -9.57
CA ALA A 40 -3.45 -8.39 -9.48
C ALA A 40 -4.73 -9.25 -9.45
N GLY A 41 -5.70 -8.92 -8.59
CA GLY A 41 -6.96 -9.64 -8.50
C GLY A 41 -7.77 -9.64 -9.81
N VAL A 42 -7.86 -8.50 -10.50
CA VAL A 42 -8.53 -8.39 -11.81
C VAL A 42 -7.81 -9.24 -12.85
N ALA A 43 -6.49 -9.17 -12.92
CA ALA A 43 -5.69 -9.93 -13.87
C ALA A 43 -5.80 -11.45 -13.62
N CYS A 44 -5.79 -11.90 -12.36
CA CYS A 44 -6.04 -13.30 -12.02
C CYS A 44 -7.42 -13.78 -12.47
N ALA A 45 -8.48 -12.99 -12.22
CA ALA A 45 -9.83 -13.35 -12.68
C ALA A 45 -9.96 -13.41 -14.22
N MET A 46 -9.20 -12.58 -14.94
CA MET A 46 -9.11 -12.66 -16.41
C MET A 46 -8.33 -13.90 -16.87
N ILE A 47 -7.28 -14.30 -16.15
CA ILE A 47 -6.53 -15.55 -16.42
C ILE A 47 -7.45 -16.76 -16.26
N GLU A 48 -8.21 -16.83 -15.16
CA GLU A 48 -9.24 -17.85 -14.95
C GLU A 48 -10.28 -17.87 -16.09
N ALA A 49 -10.70 -16.69 -16.58
CA ALA A 49 -11.62 -16.62 -17.72
C ALA A 49 -11.05 -17.27 -19.00
N TYR A 50 -9.74 -17.16 -19.27
CA TYR A 50 -9.11 -17.90 -20.37
C TYR A 50 -9.08 -19.40 -20.12
N GLU A 51 -8.91 -19.85 -18.87
CA GLU A 51 -8.98 -21.28 -18.52
C GLU A 51 -10.38 -21.85 -18.77
N PHE A 52 -11.42 -21.02 -18.64
CA PHE A 52 -12.80 -21.36 -19.01
C PHE A 52 -13.14 -21.09 -20.49
N GLY A 53 -12.15 -20.80 -21.34
CA GLY A 53 -12.35 -20.69 -22.79
C GLY A 53 -12.78 -19.31 -23.31
N ALA A 54 -12.54 -18.23 -22.56
CA ALA A 54 -12.62 -16.89 -23.13
C ALA A 54 -11.64 -16.75 -24.31
N ALA A 55 -12.08 -16.13 -25.40
CA ALA A 55 -11.22 -15.86 -26.55
C ALA A 55 -10.26 -14.70 -26.24
N GLU A 56 -9.07 -14.70 -26.84
CA GLU A 56 -8.12 -13.59 -26.75
C GLU A 56 -8.52 -12.45 -27.69
N GLY A 57 -8.29 -11.22 -27.21
CA GLY A 57 -8.45 -9.98 -27.95
C GLY A 57 -7.14 -9.44 -28.54
N PRO A 58 -7.18 -8.26 -29.18
CA PRO A 58 -6.05 -7.71 -29.90
C PRO A 58 -5.02 -7.01 -28.99
N HIS A 59 -5.42 -6.55 -27.80
CA HIS A 59 -4.55 -5.70 -26.98
C HIS A 59 -3.50 -6.52 -26.22
N ARG A 60 -2.23 -6.44 -26.61
CA ARG A 60 -1.13 -7.15 -25.92
C ARG A 60 -0.68 -6.50 -24.60
N LYS A 61 -1.03 -5.24 -24.39
CA LYS A 61 -0.60 -4.44 -23.22
C LYS A 61 -1.83 -3.89 -22.50
N PRO A 62 -2.48 -4.67 -21.62
CA PRO A 62 -3.71 -4.25 -20.92
C PRO A 62 -3.52 -3.10 -19.91
N TRP A 63 -2.33 -2.51 -19.82
CA TRP A 63 -2.04 -1.31 -19.05
C TRP A 63 -1.95 -0.03 -19.91
N LYS A 64 -2.20 -0.12 -21.22
CA LYS A 64 -2.18 1.04 -22.12
C LYS A 64 -3.57 1.63 -22.35
N ALA A 65 -3.58 2.89 -22.79
CA ALA A 65 -4.78 3.71 -22.96
C ALA A 65 -5.81 3.10 -23.92
N GLU A 66 -5.38 2.39 -24.96
CA GLU A 66 -6.27 1.76 -25.94
C GLU A 66 -7.16 0.70 -25.27
N TYR A 67 -6.56 -0.26 -24.58
CA TYR A 67 -7.30 -1.28 -23.83
C TYR A 67 -8.18 -0.65 -22.76
N LEU A 68 -7.65 0.32 -22.00
CA LEU A 68 -8.35 0.89 -20.85
C LEU A 68 -9.57 1.70 -21.27
N ARG A 69 -9.53 2.44 -22.37
CA ARG A 69 -10.71 3.12 -22.94
C ARG A 69 -11.83 2.15 -23.32
N GLU A 70 -11.49 1.01 -23.92
CA GLU A 70 -12.49 -0.01 -24.26
C GLU A 70 -13.04 -0.71 -23.01
N SER A 71 -12.17 -1.02 -22.04
CA SER A 71 -12.52 -1.71 -20.80
C SER A 71 -13.56 -0.97 -19.96
N VAL A 72 -13.60 0.37 -20.03
CA VAL A 72 -14.56 1.17 -19.28
C VAL A 72 -16.01 0.89 -19.69
N ASN A 73 -16.26 0.51 -20.95
CA ASN A 73 -17.60 0.08 -21.37
C ASN A 73 -18.05 -1.18 -20.60
N VAL A 74 -17.13 -2.12 -20.34
CA VAL A 74 -17.42 -3.32 -19.56
C VAL A 74 -17.69 -2.97 -18.10
N TYR A 75 -16.93 -2.02 -17.54
CA TYR A 75 -17.16 -1.51 -16.18
C TYR A 75 -18.50 -0.78 -16.05
N ASP A 76 -18.90 0.03 -17.03
CA ASP A 76 -20.19 0.75 -17.00
C ASP A 76 -21.39 -0.20 -16.98
N LEU A 77 -21.30 -1.32 -17.69
CA LEU A 77 -22.33 -2.37 -17.68
C LEU A 77 -22.37 -3.16 -16.36
N SER A 78 -21.25 -3.23 -15.63
CA SER A 78 -21.07 -4.17 -14.51
C SER A 78 -20.94 -3.50 -13.14
N LEU A 79 -20.70 -2.19 -13.05
CA LEU A 79 -20.34 -1.52 -11.80
C LEU A 79 -21.09 -0.20 -11.62
N PRO A 80 -21.58 0.10 -10.41
CA PRO A 80 -22.13 1.42 -10.10
C PRO A 80 -21.11 2.53 -10.37
N ARG A 81 -21.58 3.66 -10.92
CA ARG A 81 -20.72 4.83 -11.22
C ARG A 81 -20.00 5.40 -10.01
N SER A 82 -20.64 5.37 -8.83
CA SER A 82 -20.01 5.78 -7.57
C SER A 82 -18.76 4.94 -7.27
N TYR A 83 -18.88 3.62 -7.40
CA TYR A 83 -17.78 2.71 -7.20
C TYR A 83 -16.67 2.89 -8.24
N GLN A 84 -17.02 3.08 -9.52
CA GLN A 84 -16.03 3.39 -10.55
C GLN A 84 -15.24 4.67 -10.21
N ARG A 85 -15.92 5.71 -9.71
CA ARG A 85 -15.27 6.95 -9.24
C ARG A 85 -14.30 6.70 -8.09
N ASP A 86 -14.69 5.87 -7.12
CA ASP A 86 -13.84 5.51 -5.98
C ASP A 86 -12.59 4.73 -6.44
N ILE A 87 -12.75 3.82 -7.42
CA ILE A 87 -11.63 3.10 -8.03
C ILE A 87 -10.70 4.06 -8.78
N ALA A 88 -11.23 4.98 -9.58
CA ALA A 88 -10.41 5.97 -10.27
C ALA A 88 -9.62 6.85 -9.29
N ALA A 89 -10.25 7.28 -8.19
CA ALA A 89 -9.60 8.04 -7.13
C ALA A 89 -8.54 7.24 -6.36
N LEU A 90 -8.78 5.94 -6.13
CA LEU A 90 -7.80 5.02 -5.56
C LEU A 90 -6.59 4.86 -6.49
N PHE A 91 -6.83 4.60 -7.77
CA PHE A 91 -5.76 4.39 -8.74
C PHE A 91 -4.91 5.64 -8.97
N ARG A 92 -5.54 6.80 -9.11
CA ARG A 92 -4.83 8.09 -9.22
C ARG A 92 -3.89 8.33 -8.03
N ARG A 93 -4.40 8.16 -6.81
CA ARG A 93 -3.59 8.30 -5.58
C ARG A 93 -2.48 7.26 -5.50
N GLY A 94 -2.76 6.01 -5.92
CA GLY A 94 -1.74 4.96 -6.00
C GLY A 94 -0.58 5.33 -6.91
N ALA A 95 -0.88 5.85 -8.11
CA ALA A 95 0.14 6.32 -9.05
C ALA A 95 0.95 7.50 -8.51
N GLU A 96 0.27 8.50 -7.91
CA GLU A 96 0.94 9.65 -7.27
C GLU A 96 1.92 9.20 -6.18
N VAL A 97 1.52 8.25 -5.34
CA VAL A 97 2.40 7.69 -4.30
C VAL A 97 3.57 6.94 -4.93
N MET A 98 3.32 6.05 -5.89
CA MET A 98 4.39 5.28 -6.54
C MET A 98 5.45 6.17 -7.21
N ARG A 99 5.06 7.28 -7.83
CA ARG A 99 6.00 8.24 -8.43
C ARG A 99 6.84 8.99 -7.41
N GLY A 100 6.32 9.14 -6.19
CA GLY A 100 7.05 9.76 -5.08
C GLY A 100 8.04 8.82 -4.38
N LEU A 101 7.98 7.51 -4.66
CA LEU A 101 8.86 6.51 -4.08
C LEU A 101 10.05 6.23 -5.01
N PRO A 102 11.23 5.89 -4.45
CA PRO A 102 12.35 5.42 -5.26
C PRO A 102 12.00 4.07 -5.90
N VAL A 103 12.30 3.92 -7.18
CA VAL A 103 12.11 2.65 -7.90
C VAL A 103 13.13 1.62 -7.42
N PRO A 104 12.70 0.43 -6.94
CA PRO A 104 13.60 -0.61 -6.49
C PRO A 104 14.40 -1.22 -7.64
N VAL A 105 15.67 -1.52 -7.39
CA VAL A 105 16.55 -2.18 -8.38
C VAL A 105 15.92 -3.49 -8.85
N GLY A 106 15.77 -3.64 -10.16
CA GLY A 106 15.22 -4.84 -10.78
C GLY A 106 13.69 -4.86 -10.87
N LEU A 107 13.00 -3.82 -10.41
CA LEU A 107 11.56 -3.63 -10.61
C LEU A 107 11.24 -2.53 -11.63
N ASP A 108 12.21 -2.00 -12.36
CA ASP A 108 12.02 -0.84 -13.24
C ASP A 108 10.88 -1.02 -14.24
N GLU A 109 10.83 -2.16 -14.93
CA GLU A 109 9.78 -2.46 -15.90
C GLU A 109 8.43 -2.73 -15.23
N ASP A 110 8.41 -3.48 -14.12
CA ASP A 110 7.18 -3.80 -13.38
C ASP A 110 6.54 -2.54 -12.78
N TRP A 111 7.39 -1.66 -12.24
CA TRP A 111 6.99 -0.37 -11.68
C TRP A 111 6.36 0.51 -12.75
N LEU A 112 6.97 0.58 -13.95
CA LEU A 112 6.44 1.33 -15.08
C LEU A 112 5.09 0.78 -15.54
N ILE A 113 4.95 -0.56 -15.67
CA ILE A 113 3.69 -1.19 -16.07
C ILE A 113 2.55 -0.84 -15.10
N VAL A 114 2.82 -0.90 -13.80
CA VAL A 114 1.82 -0.60 -12.77
C VAL A 114 1.50 0.90 -12.73
N ASP A 115 2.50 1.78 -12.82
CA ASP A 115 2.26 3.24 -12.89
C ASP A 115 1.41 3.62 -14.10
N GLU A 116 1.74 3.06 -15.27
CA GLU A 116 0.98 3.27 -16.51
C GLU A 116 -0.46 2.77 -16.36
N TYR A 117 -0.66 1.53 -15.86
CA TYR A 117 -2.01 0.99 -15.64
C TYR A 117 -2.84 1.91 -14.74
N LEU A 118 -2.30 2.28 -13.57
CA LEU A 118 -3.02 3.10 -12.59
C LEU A 118 -3.40 4.46 -13.18
N THR A 119 -2.47 5.06 -13.92
CA THR A 119 -2.65 6.37 -14.56
C THR A 119 -3.71 6.31 -15.64
N GLU A 120 -3.51 5.44 -16.63
CA GLU A 120 -4.40 5.31 -17.78
C GLU A 120 -5.79 4.84 -17.36
N ALA A 121 -5.91 3.96 -16.36
CA ALA A 121 -7.20 3.48 -15.89
C ALA A 121 -7.96 4.59 -15.17
N SER A 122 -7.27 5.36 -14.32
CA SER A 122 -7.89 6.50 -13.63
C SER A 122 -8.36 7.58 -14.62
N LEU A 123 -7.58 7.84 -15.67
CA LEU A 123 -7.93 8.79 -16.73
C LEU A 123 -9.10 8.29 -17.58
N ALA A 124 -9.06 7.04 -18.02
CA ALA A 124 -10.14 6.45 -18.83
C ALA A 124 -11.48 6.48 -18.10
N ILE A 125 -11.51 6.10 -16.81
CA ILE A 125 -12.73 6.15 -16.00
C ILE A 125 -13.19 7.60 -15.79
N ALA A 126 -12.27 8.53 -15.50
CA ALA A 126 -12.61 9.94 -15.27
C ALA A 126 -13.16 10.64 -16.52
N LEU A 127 -12.63 10.31 -17.71
CA LEU A 127 -13.12 10.82 -18.99
C LEU A 127 -14.48 10.23 -19.35
N TRP A 128 -14.72 8.96 -19.00
CA TRP A 128 -15.98 8.29 -19.27
C TRP A 128 -17.13 8.79 -18.40
N LEU A 129 -16.89 9.01 -17.09
CA LEU A 129 -17.90 9.50 -16.16
C LEU A 129 -18.11 11.01 -16.38
N PRO A 130 -19.16 11.46 -17.09
CA PRO A 130 -19.36 12.88 -17.32
C PRO A 130 -19.65 13.57 -15.98
N SER A 131 -19.15 14.79 -15.79
CA SER A 131 -19.23 15.53 -14.51
C SER A 131 -20.65 15.93 -14.07
N GLY A 132 -21.71 15.57 -14.81
CA GLY A 132 -23.04 16.19 -14.69
C GLY A 132 -24.22 15.29 -14.32
N GLY A 133 -24.01 14.00 -14.07
CA GLY A 133 -25.10 13.15 -13.58
C GLY A 133 -25.24 13.29 -12.07
N LEU A 134 -26.07 14.23 -11.59
CA LEU A 134 -26.73 14.06 -10.30
C LEU A 134 -27.43 12.71 -10.37
N GLU A 135 -26.81 11.65 -9.85
CA GLU A 135 -27.54 10.45 -9.48
C GLU A 135 -28.74 10.95 -8.67
N PRO A 136 -29.99 10.73 -9.09
CA PRO A 136 -31.13 11.20 -8.34
C PRO A 136 -31.00 10.60 -6.96
N SER A 137 -30.70 11.48 -6.00
CA SER A 137 -30.49 11.13 -4.61
C SER A 137 -31.74 10.41 -4.15
N ARG A 138 -31.71 9.07 -4.09
CA ARG A 138 -32.71 8.26 -3.42
C ARG A 138 -32.50 8.43 -1.91
N ALA A 139 -32.67 9.65 -1.44
CA ALA A 139 -32.67 10.02 -0.03
C ALA A 139 -33.94 10.82 0.25
N GLY A 140 -35.08 10.13 0.15
CA GLY A 140 -36.24 10.51 0.93
C GLY A 140 -36.02 10.03 2.38
N PRO A 141 -36.16 10.89 3.40
CA PRO A 141 -36.03 10.47 4.78
C PRO A 141 -37.24 9.59 5.14
N GLY A 142 -37.03 8.29 5.35
CA GLY A 142 -38.06 7.43 5.95
C GLY A 142 -38.25 6.03 5.35
N ARG A 143 -37.50 5.60 4.34
CA ARG A 143 -37.53 4.18 3.93
C ARG A 143 -36.34 3.44 4.50
N SER A 144 -36.61 2.51 5.42
CA SER A 144 -35.68 1.44 5.77
C SER A 144 -35.06 0.86 4.49
N PRO A 145 -33.77 0.50 4.49
CA PRO A 145 -33.15 -0.16 3.36
C PRO A 145 -33.81 -1.53 3.22
N GLY A 146 -34.90 -1.59 2.45
CA GLY A 146 -35.39 -2.85 1.94
C GLY A 146 -34.22 -3.48 1.23
N ILE A 147 -33.87 -4.70 1.63
CA ILE A 147 -32.97 -5.60 0.93
C ILE A 147 -33.66 -5.89 -0.42
N GLY A 148 -33.68 -4.90 -1.29
CA GLY A 148 -34.08 -5.07 -2.67
C GLY A 148 -33.05 -6.03 -3.23
N ALA A 149 -33.53 -7.16 -3.71
CA ALA A 149 -32.77 -8.23 -4.37
C ALA A 149 -32.06 -7.71 -5.64
N ARG A 150 -31.16 -6.75 -5.49
CA ARG A 150 -30.16 -6.41 -6.48
C ARG A 150 -29.10 -7.47 -6.30
N THR A 151 -29.17 -8.50 -7.14
CA THR A 151 -28.06 -9.42 -7.35
C THR A 151 -26.78 -8.60 -7.37
N PRO A 152 -25.79 -8.91 -6.51
CA PRO A 152 -24.54 -8.16 -6.52
C PRO A 152 -24.00 -8.17 -7.95
N THR A 153 -23.74 -6.98 -8.49
CA THR A 153 -23.31 -6.87 -9.88
C THR A 153 -21.95 -7.54 -10.01
N VAL A 154 -21.91 -8.68 -10.69
CA VAL A 154 -20.68 -9.45 -10.92
C VAL A 154 -19.93 -8.81 -12.08
N ILE A 155 -18.64 -8.50 -11.88
CA ILE A 155 -17.79 -8.00 -12.95
C ILE A 155 -17.66 -9.07 -14.04
N ARG A 156 -17.87 -8.68 -15.29
CA ARG A 156 -17.73 -9.54 -16.46
C ARG A 156 -16.27 -9.69 -16.87
N PHE A 157 -15.50 -10.43 -16.08
CA PHE A 157 -14.07 -10.68 -16.36
C PHE A 157 -13.85 -11.42 -17.68
N ASP A 158 -14.81 -12.22 -18.13
CA ASP A 158 -14.83 -12.84 -19.45
C ASP A 158 -14.81 -11.80 -20.59
N GLN A 159 -15.51 -10.68 -20.42
CA GLN A 159 -15.53 -9.60 -21.40
C GLN A 159 -14.25 -8.78 -21.37
N LEU A 160 -13.68 -8.53 -20.18
CA LEU A 160 -12.37 -7.87 -20.06
C LEU A 160 -11.25 -8.72 -20.69
N ALA A 161 -11.24 -10.03 -20.43
CA ALA A 161 -10.29 -10.96 -21.02
C ALA A 161 -10.35 -10.91 -22.56
N ARG A 162 -11.55 -10.87 -23.15
CA ARG A 162 -11.72 -10.77 -24.62
C ARG A 162 -11.17 -9.51 -25.28
N LEU A 163 -10.79 -8.49 -24.50
CA LEU A 163 -10.15 -7.29 -25.05
C LEU A 163 -8.63 -7.45 -25.14
N THR A 164 -8.02 -8.37 -24.41
CA THR A 164 -6.56 -8.52 -24.33
C THR A 164 -6.10 -9.95 -24.61
N THR A 165 -4.80 -10.16 -24.63
CA THR A 165 -4.19 -11.48 -24.76
C THR A 165 -3.97 -12.12 -23.38
N ARG A 166 -3.86 -13.44 -23.32
CA ARG A 166 -3.48 -14.17 -22.09
C ARG A 166 -2.10 -13.73 -21.60
N GLU A 167 -1.12 -13.68 -22.50
CA GLU A 167 0.25 -13.26 -22.20
C GLU A 167 0.30 -11.85 -21.57
N GLY A 168 -0.40 -10.88 -22.17
CA GLY A 168 -0.50 -9.52 -21.64
C GLY A 168 -1.11 -9.46 -20.25
N THR A 169 -2.14 -10.28 -20.00
CA THR A 169 -2.79 -10.36 -18.68
C THR A 169 -1.85 -10.96 -17.63
N GLU A 170 -1.12 -12.02 -17.98
CA GLU A 170 -0.12 -12.63 -17.11
C GLU A 170 1.04 -11.67 -16.80
N ARG A 171 1.51 -10.91 -17.80
CA ARG A 171 2.55 -9.89 -17.60
C ARG A 171 2.11 -8.80 -16.63
N LEU A 172 0.86 -8.34 -16.74
CA LEU A 172 0.26 -7.37 -15.82
C LEU A 172 0.11 -7.93 -14.41
N SER A 173 -0.38 -9.17 -14.29
CA SER A 173 -0.51 -9.85 -12.99
C SER A 173 0.83 -9.97 -12.28
N ARG A 174 1.88 -10.43 -12.99
CA ARG A 174 3.23 -10.53 -12.42
C ARG A 174 3.78 -9.18 -11.98
N ALA A 175 3.66 -8.13 -12.80
CA ALA A 175 4.10 -6.78 -12.44
C ALA A 175 3.40 -6.28 -11.17
N ALA A 176 2.06 -6.40 -11.12
CA ALA A 176 1.26 -5.97 -9.99
C ALA A 176 1.65 -6.72 -8.70
N HIS A 177 1.86 -8.03 -8.76
CA HIS A 177 2.32 -8.81 -7.61
C HIS A 177 3.73 -8.43 -7.16
N ALA A 178 4.67 -8.23 -8.09
CA ALA A 178 6.05 -7.85 -7.75
C ALA A 178 6.10 -6.50 -7.02
N VAL A 179 5.40 -5.49 -7.56
CA VAL A 179 5.28 -4.17 -6.92
C VAL A 179 4.53 -4.29 -5.60
N GLN A 180 3.40 -5.00 -5.56
CA GLN A 180 2.65 -5.21 -4.33
C GLN A 180 3.52 -5.84 -3.24
N GLN A 181 4.28 -6.89 -3.55
CA GLN A 181 5.17 -7.54 -2.60
C GLN A 181 6.21 -6.57 -2.07
N HIS A 182 6.81 -5.75 -2.94
CA HIS A 182 7.74 -4.72 -2.49
C HIS A 182 7.09 -3.70 -1.55
N LEU A 183 5.86 -3.25 -1.84
CA LEU A 183 5.10 -2.35 -0.96
C LEU A 183 4.56 -3.04 0.30
N SER A 184 4.43 -4.37 0.29
CA SER A 184 3.99 -5.21 1.41
C SER A 184 5.12 -5.55 2.36
N LEU A 185 6.35 -5.65 1.84
CA LEU A 185 7.52 -5.65 2.69
C LEU A 185 7.35 -4.44 3.60
N PRO A 186 7.43 -4.60 4.93
CA PRO A 186 7.21 -3.50 5.84
C PRO A 186 8.19 -2.42 5.42
N THR A 187 7.67 -1.42 4.68
CA THR A 187 8.38 -0.23 4.21
C THR A 187 9.23 0.14 5.39
N LEU A 188 10.56 -0.11 5.28
CA LEU A 188 11.53 -0.12 6.37
C LEU A 188 10.99 0.80 7.44
N GLN A 189 10.33 0.20 8.45
CA GLN A 189 9.59 1.03 9.39
C GLN A 189 10.73 1.69 10.12
N VAL A 190 11.09 2.91 9.71
CA VAL A 190 12.43 3.47 9.90
C VAL A 190 12.73 3.26 11.37
N LEU A 191 13.73 2.44 11.64
CA LEU A 191 14.08 2.16 13.02
C LEU A 191 14.42 3.52 13.60
N GLY A 192 13.71 3.91 14.66
CA GLY A 192 14.07 5.14 15.36
C GLY A 192 15.52 5.02 15.82
N ASP A 193 16.19 6.14 16.04
CA ASP A 193 17.62 6.13 16.43
C ASP A 193 17.91 5.18 17.60
N ASP A 194 16.99 5.11 18.58
CA ASP A 194 17.07 4.19 19.72
C ASP A 194 16.94 2.72 19.32
N GLU A 195 16.03 2.39 18.41
CA GLU A 195 15.84 1.03 17.91
C GLU A 195 17.02 0.58 17.06
N GLN A 196 17.59 1.47 16.25
CA GLN A 196 18.75 1.19 15.41
C GLN A 196 20.01 1.06 16.26
N ARG A 197 20.17 1.87 17.30
CA ARG A 197 21.25 1.77 18.28
C ARG A 197 21.15 0.46 19.09
N LEU A 198 19.93 0.10 19.52
CA LEU A 198 19.64 -1.18 20.16
C LEU A 198 19.96 -2.36 19.24
N LEU A 199 19.53 -2.32 17.97
CA LEU A 199 19.78 -3.35 16.97
C LEU A 199 21.29 -3.55 16.74
N ARG A 200 22.06 -2.46 16.59
CA ARG A 200 23.51 -2.51 16.41
C ARG A 200 24.22 -3.15 17.60
N LYS A 201 23.84 -2.80 18.83
CA LYS A 201 24.41 -3.40 20.05
C LYS A 201 24.13 -4.90 20.14
N VAL A 202 22.91 -5.30 19.81
CA VAL A 202 22.52 -6.71 19.85
C VAL A 202 23.19 -7.51 18.73
N ALA A 203 23.39 -6.90 17.56
CA ALA A 203 24.12 -7.47 16.43
C ALA A 203 25.63 -7.61 16.70
N SER A 204 26.23 -6.68 17.46
CA SER A 204 27.63 -6.77 17.88
C SER A 204 27.88 -7.82 18.99
N GLY A 205 26.87 -8.60 19.36
CA GLY A 205 26.99 -9.66 20.36
C GLY A 205 26.83 -9.21 21.81
N ALA A 206 26.49 -7.95 22.08
CA ALA A 206 26.29 -7.48 23.46
C ALA A 206 25.18 -8.29 24.15
N SER A 207 25.40 -8.54 25.44
CA SER A 207 24.42 -9.17 26.32
C SER A 207 23.32 -8.16 26.68
N ILE A 208 22.14 -8.66 27.04
CA ILE A 208 21.01 -7.80 27.44
C ILE A 208 21.36 -6.94 28.66
N VAL A 209 22.17 -7.48 29.57
CA VAL A 209 22.64 -6.78 30.77
C VAL A 209 23.51 -5.57 30.41
N GLU A 210 24.48 -5.75 29.50
CA GLU A 210 25.35 -4.67 29.04
C GLU A 210 24.56 -3.59 28.30
N VAL A 211 23.64 -3.99 27.42
CA VAL A 211 22.78 -3.05 26.68
C VAL A 211 21.88 -2.27 27.64
N ALA A 212 21.33 -2.92 28.66
CA ALA A 212 20.49 -2.28 29.67
C ALA A 212 21.28 -1.22 30.46
N ALA A 213 22.49 -1.58 30.93
CA ALA A 213 23.36 -0.67 31.67
C ALA A 213 23.79 0.53 30.81
N GLU A 214 24.17 0.30 29.55
CA GLU A 214 24.64 1.36 28.66
C GLU A 214 23.54 2.34 28.25
N LEU A 215 22.33 1.83 28.00
CA LEU A 215 21.20 2.65 27.58
C LEU A 215 20.39 3.23 28.76
N GLY A 216 20.78 2.93 30.01
CA GLY A 216 20.08 3.42 31.21
C GLY A 216 18.68 2.82 31.41
N TYR A 217 18.46 1.59 30.93
CA TYR A 217 17.18 0.88 31.03
C TYR A 217 17.28 -0.36 31.93
N SER A 218 16.12 -0.87 32.37
CA SER A 218 16.07 -2.21 32.97
C SER A 218 16.17 -3.29 31.89
N GLU A 219 16.68 -4.47 32.23
CA GLU A 219 16.70 -5.64 31.32
C GLU A 219 15.29 -5.94 30.77
N ARG A 220 14.26 -5.86 31.62
CA ARG A 220 12.87 -6.10 31.22
C ARG A 220 12.39 -5.08 30.18
N SER A 221 12.84 -3.83 30.27
CA SER A 221 12.57 -2.80 29.26
C SER A 221 13.25 -3.14 27.94
N ILE A 222 14.51 -3.60 27.99
CA ILE A 222 15.24 -4.03 26.79
C ILE A 222 14.57 -5.24 26.13
N TYR A 223 14.17 -6.27 26.89
CA TYR A 223 13.43 -7.41 26.34
C TYR A 223 12.13 -6.99 25.63
N ARG A 224 11.39 -6.05 26.21
CA ARG A 224 10.17 -5.50 25.58
C ARG A 224 10.49 -4.71 24.32
N ALA A 225 11.52 -3.88 24.34
CA ALA A 225 11.96 -3.11 23.17
C ALA A 225 12.40 -4.04 22.03
N LEU A 226 13.18 -5.09 22.35
CA LEU A 226 13.57 -6.12 21.37
C LEU A 226 12.39 -6.91 20.84
N SER A 227 11.43 -7.29 21.70
CA SER A 227 10.22 -7.98 21.23
C SER A 227 9.43 -7.13 20.25
N LYS A 228 9.31 -5.82 20.51
CA LYS A 228 8.67 -4.88 19.59
C LYS A 228 9.48 -4.72 18.30
N LEU A 229 10.80 -4.62 18.41
CA LEU A 229 11.72 -4.55 17.27
C LEU A 229 11.61 -5.78 16.37
N TRP A 230 11.58 -6.99 16.94
CA TRP A 230 11.40 -8.23 16.18
C TRP A 230 10.04 -8.29 15.50
N HIS A 231 8.99 -7.89 16.21
CA HIS A 231 7.66 -7.81 15.63
C HIS A 231 7.59 -6.79 14.49
N LYS A 232 8.23 -5.63 14.65
CA LYS A 232 8.38 -4.57 13.65
C LYS A 232 9.16 -5.03 12.42
N LEU A 233 10.21 -5.83 12.61
CA LEU A 233 10.95 -6.51 11.54
C LEU A 233 10.21 -7.74 10.99
N GLY A 234 9.02 -8.10 11.50
CA GLY A 234 8.25 -9.25 11.02
C GLY A 234 8.94 -10.61 11.25
N VAL A 235 9.75 -10.73 12.30
CA VAL A 235 10.49 -11.96 12.66
C VAL A 235 10.15 -12.40 14.08
N THR A 236 10.41 -13.66 14.41
CA THR A 236 10.03 -14.24 15.71
C THR A 236 11.16 -14.23 16.74
N GLY A 237 12.37 -13.80 16.40
CA GLY A 237 13.46 -13.79 17.36
C GLY A 237 14.77 -13.14 16.90
N ARG A 238 15.73 -13.07 17.83
CA ARG A 238 17.01 -12.37 17.70
C ARG A 238 17.81 -12.78 16.46
N VAL A 239 18.03 -14.07 16.26
CA VAL A 239 18.87 -14.58 15.15
C VAL A 239 18.24 -14.24 13.80
N GLN A 240 16.93 -14.42 13.65
CA GLN A 240 16.21 -14.05 12.45
C GLN A 240 16.22 -12.53 12.23
N GLY A 241 16.07 -11.74 13.29
CA GLY A 241 16.10 -10.28 13.25
C GLY A 241 17.44 -9.72 12.81
N ILE A 242 18.55 -10.25 13.34
CA ILE A 242 19.89 -9.83 12.92
C ILE A 242 20.15 -10.21 11.46
N ARG A 243 19.81 -11.45 11.05
CA ARG A 243 19.97 -11.87 9.65
C ARG A 243 19.17 -11.01 8.68
N LYS A 244 17.91 -10.70 9.03
CA LYS A 244 17.05 -9.83 8.22
C LYS A 244 17.59 -8.41 8.16
N ALA A 245 18.01 -7.85 9.29
CA ALA A 245 18.61 -6.52 9.35
C ALA A 245 19.88 -6.41 8.50
N ALA A 246 20.75 -7.42 8.50
CA ALA A 246 21.93 -7.44 7.64
C ALA A 246 21.56 -7.53 6.14
N ALA A 247 20.57 -8.37 5.79
CA ALA A 247 20.10 -8.50 4.41
C ALA A 247 19.43 -7.21 3.88
N GLU A 248 18.82 -6.43 4.78
CA GLU A 248 18.15 -5.17 4.46
C GLU A 248 19.06 -3.94 4.59
N GLY A 249 20.37 -4.11 4.87
CA GLY A 249 21.32 -3.01 5.00
C GLY A 249 21.07 -2.08 6.21
N LEU A 250 20.40 -2.59 7.24
CA LEU A 250 20.13 -1.87 8.50
C LEU A 250 21.33 -1.93 9.48
N LEU A 251 22.29 -2.79 9.17
CA LEU A 251 23.53 -3.00 9.90
C LEU A 251 24.68 -2.73 8.92
N ASP A 252 25.56 -1.82 9.28
CA ASP A 252 26.79 -1.50 8.55
C ASP A 252 27.87 -2.57 8.78
#